data_AF-A0A7X7AMP4-F1
#
_entry.id   AF-A0A7X7AMP4-F1
#
_cell.length_a   1.000
_cell.length_b   1.000
_cell.length_c   1.000
_cell.angle_alpha   90.00
_cell.angle_beta   90.00
_cell.angle_gamma   90.00
#
_symmetry.space_group_name_H-M   'P 1'
#
loop_
_entity.id
_entity.type
_entity.pdbx_description
1 polymer ?
#
loop_
_entity_poly.entity_id
_entity_poly.type
_entity_poly.pdbx_seq_one_letter_code
_entity_poly.pdbx_strand_id
1 'polypeptide(L)'
;MELNQGKKWETDAALRQGMGALHQIVSTGLDSVHANTMKADDYKKMSGEIMTQFTYIVENCDLEPEADAQLHILLGNIIQGVEVIEGKVSGEQPEQGLIKMAQALNGYGSYFDHPHWESFDISH
;
A
#
# COMPACT_ATOMS: atom_id res chain seq x y z
N MET A 1 9.90 -10.58 1.14
CA MET A 1 10.26 -9.68 2.25
C MET A 1 10.82 -10.50 3.38
N GLU A 2 11.75 -9.94 4.13
CA GLU A 2 12.40 -10.57 5.28
C GLU A 2 12.53 -9.58 6.45
N LEU A 3 12.69 -10.12 7.66
CA LEU A 3 12.91 -9.34 8.89
C LEU A 3 14.40 -9.04 9.09
N ASN A 4 14.71 -7.93 9.76
CA ASN A 4 16.06 -7.59 10.21
C ASN A 4 16.50 -8.53 11.35
N GLN A 5 17.07 -9.68 11.00
CA GLN A 5 17.51 -10.69 11.98
C GLN A 5 16.39 -11.07 12.97
N GLY A 6 15.16 -11.17 12.47
CA GLY A 6 13.97 -11.46 13.26
C GLY A 6 13.29 -10.24 13.91
N LYS A 7 13.79 -9.03 13.68
CA LYS A 7 13.17 -7.76 14.10
C LYS A 7 12.54 -7.03 12.90
N LYS A 8 11.56 -6.17 13.17
CA LYS A 8 11.04 -5.26 12.16
C LYS A 8 12.10 -4.22 11.77
N TRP A 9 12.00 -3.70 10.56
CA TRP A 9 12.82 -2.61 10.05
C TRP A 9 12.38 -1.28 10.67
N GLU A 10 13.33 -0.49 11.14
CA GLU A 10 13.05 0.86 11.61
C GLU A 10 12.46 1.72 10.48
N THR A 11 11.59 2.66 10.86
CA THR A 11 10.98 3.60 9.93
C THR A 11 11.44 5.02 10.20
N ASP A 12 11.49 5.85 9.16
CA ASP A 12 11.66 7.30 9.31
C ASP A 12 10.29 8.03 9.28
N ALA A 13 10.32 9.35 9.45
CA ALA A 13 9.11 10.16 9.48
C ALA A 13 8.39 10.25 8.12
N ALA A 14 9.14 10.35 7.02
CA ALA A 14 8.58 10.45 5.67
C ALA A 14 7.89 9.15 5.27
N LEU A 15 8.52 8.00 5.55
CA LEU A 15 7.94 6.69 5.31
C LEU A 15 6.66 6.49 6.13
N ARG A 16 6.66 6.82 7.43
CA ARG A 16 5.46 6.72 8.26
C ARG A 16 4.33 7.59 7.72
N GLN A 17 4.63 8.82 7.30
CA GLN A 17 3.63 9.71 6.71
C GLN A 17 3.02 9.12 5.44
N GLY A 18 3.86 8.72 4.48
CA GLY A 18 3.39 8.20 3.20
C GLY A 18 2.62 6.90 3.35
N MET A 19 3.11 5.96 4.17
CA MET A 19 2.43 4.69 4.42
C MET A 19 1.12 4.88 5.18
N GLY A 20 1.05 5.81 6.14
CA GLY A 20 -0.20 6.17 6.81
C GLY A 20 -1.25 6.74 5.84
N ALA A 21 -0.82 7.60 4.90
CA ALA A 21 -1.70 8.11 3.85
C ALA A 21 -2.18 6.99 2.91
N LEU A 22 -1.29 6.09 2.48
CA LEU A 22 -1.64 4.91 1.67
C LEU A 22 -2.66 4.01 2.40
N HIS A 23 -2.46 3.79 3.70
CA HIS A 23 -3.40 3.04 4.53
C HIS A 23 -4.79 3.66 4.51
N GLN A 24 -4.89 4.97 4.75
CA GLN A 24 -6.17 5.68 4.75
C GLN A 24 -6.88 5.62 3.38
N ILE A 25 -6.13 5.78 2.28
CA ILE A 25 -6.67 5.69 0.92
C ILE A 25 -7.26 4.31 0.68
N VAL A 26 -6.50 3.25 0.99
CA VAL A 26 -6.95 1.86 0.79
C VAL A 26 -8.12 1.51 1.70
N SER A 27 -8.11 1.94 2.96
CA SER A 27 -9.24 1.76 3.89
C SER A 27 -10.53 2.35 3.34
N THR A 28 -10.47 3.62 2.90
CA THR A 28 -11.63 4.32 2.35
C THR A 28 -12.14 3.66 1.06
N GLY A 29 -11.20 3.14 0.26
CA GLY A 29 -11.52 2.36 -0.93
C GLY A 29 -12.25 1.06 -0.63
N LEU A 30 -11.76 0.29 0.34
CA LEU A 30 -12.38 -0.97 0.76
C LEU A 30 -13.80 -0.72 1.29
N ASP A 31 -13.98 0.31 2.13
CA ASP A 31 -15.30 0.70 2.63
C ASP A 31 -16.27 1.02 1.48
N SER A 32 -15.80 1.73 0.46
CA SER A 32 -16.60 2.09 -0.73
C SER A 32 -16.93 0.88 -1.61
N VAL A 33 -16.00 -0.06 -1.73
CA VAL A 33 -16.23 -1.35 -2.42
C VAL A 33 -17.28 -2.17 -1.67
N HIS A 34 -17.16 -2.30 -0.35
CA HIS A 34 -18.15 -3.01 0.48
C HIS A 34 -19.54 -2.36 0.42
N ALA A 35 -19.59 -1.03 0.33
CA ALA A 35 -20.83 -0.27 0.15
C ALA A 35 -21.39 -0.31 -1.28
N ASN A 36 -20.68 -0.92 -2.25
CA ASN A 36 -21.01 -0.90 -3.69
C ASN A 36 -21.16 0.52 -4.26
N THR A 37 -20.37 1.48 -3.76
CA THR A 37 -20.42 2.89 -4.19
C THR A 37 -19.26 3.29 -5.11
N MET A 38 -18.24 2.44 -5.24
CA MET A 38 -17.04 2.70 -6.03
C MET A 38 -17.34 2.68 -7.54
N LYS A 39 -16.93 3.75 -8.27
CA LYS A 39 -17.07 3.85 -9.74
C LYS A 39 -15.70 3.91 -10.42
N ALA A 40 -15.70 3.76 -11.74
CA ALA A 40 -14.48 3.82 -12.56
C ALA A 40 -13.66 5.12 -12.33
N ASP A 41 -14.33 6.27 -12.25
CA ASP A 41 -13.65 7.55 -11.98
C ASP A 41 -13.04 7.61 -10.57
N ASP A 42 -13.64 6.94 -9.59
CA ASP A 42 -13.12 6.87 -8.22
C ASP A 42 -11.86 6.01 -8.17
N TYR A 43 -11.80 4.89 -8.89
CA TYR A 43 -10.59 4.08 -9.02
C TYR A 43 -9.44 4.85 -9.66
N LYS A 44 -9.72 5.65 -10.70
CA LYS A 44 -8.71 6.50 -11.34
C LYS A 44 -8.23 7.63 -10.42
N LYS A 45 -9.12 8.23 -9.63
CA LYS A 45 -8.73 9.23 -8.64
C LYS A 45 -7.83 8.61 -7.57
N MET A 46 -8.23 7.45 -7.05
CA MET A 46 -7.47 6.67 -6.07
C MET A 46 -6.08 6.31 -6.60
N SER A 47 -5.96 5.87 -7.86
CA SER A 47 -4.65 5.56 -8.45
C SER A 47 -3.72 6.77 -8.42
N GLY A 48 -4.21 7.96 -8.78
CA GLY A 48 -3.43 9.20 -8.72
C GLY A 48 -2.99 9.59 -7.31
N GLU A 49 -3.87 9.43 -6.31
CA GLU A 49 -3.56 9.70 -4.90
C GLU A 49 -2.48 8.74 -4.37
N ILE A 50 -2.57 7.45 -4.71
CA ILE A 50 -1.58 6.43 -4.36
C ILE A 50 -0.23 6.74 -5.01
N MET A 51 -0.22 7.08 -6.31
CA MET A 51 1.00 7.44 -7.01
C MET A 51 1.67 8.69 -6.43
N THR A 52 0.88 9.62 -5.91
CA THR A 52 1.41 10.81 -5.21
C THR A 52 2.15 10.40 -3.93
N GLN A 53 1.59 9.48 -3.14
CA GLN A 53 2.27 8.98 -1.93
C GLN A 53 3.47 8.10 -2.26
N PHE A 54 3.40 7.30 -3.31
CA PHE A 54 4.53 6.51 -3.81
C PHE A 54 5.73 7.41 -4.12
N THR A 55 5.53 8.46 -4.92
CA THR A 55 6.59 9.42 -5.25
C THR A 55 7.12 10.11 -4.01
N TYR A 56 6.24 10.56 -3.11
CA TYR A 56 6.66 11.18 -1.85
C TYR A 56 7.55 10.25 -1.01
N ILE A 57 7.18 8.98 -0.85
CA ILE A 57 7.97 8.02 -0.07
C ILE A 57 9.36 7.86 -0.70
N VAL A 58 9.43 7.56 -2.00
CA VAL A 58 10.69 7.33 -2.73
C VAL A 58 11.61 8.55 -2.69
N GLU A 59 11.06 9.76 -2.74
CA GLU A 59 11.86 10.99 -2.74
C GLU A 59 12.33 11.43 -1.35
N ASN A 60 11.66 11.00 -0.27
CA ASN A 60 11.85 11.59 1.06
C ASN A 60 12.26 10.59 2.15
N CYS A 61 12.13 9.27 1.93
CA CYS A 61 12.59 8.29 2.92
C CYS A 61 14.13 8.25 3.00
N ASP A 62 14.64 8.06 4.21
CA ASP A 62 16.06 7.98 4.53
C ASP A 62 16.29 6.71 5.36
N LEU A 63 16.06 5.58 4.70
CA LEU A 63 16.24 4.26 5.27
C LEU A 63 17.67 3.75 5.06
N GLU A 64 18.11 2.86 5.95
CA GLU A 64 19.29 2.03 5.68
C GLU A 64 19.07 1.17 4.41
N PRO A 65 20.12 0.89 3.62
CA PRO A 65 19.99 0.22 2.32
C PRO A 65 19.21 -1.10 2.34
N GLU A 66 19.38 -1.90 3.39
CA GLU A 66 18.69 -3.18 3.54
C GLU A 66 17.18 -3.00 3.81
N ALA A 67 16.81 -1.99 4.60
CA ALA A 67 15.42 -1.65 4.86
C ALA A 67 14.75 -1.10 3.59
N ASP A 68 15.45 -0.24 2.85
CA ASP A 68 15.01 0.31 1.56
C ASP A 68 14.76 -0.80 0.52
N ALA A 69 15.64 -1.80 0.45
CA ALA A 69 15.44 -2.95 -0.44
C ALA A 69 14.14 -3.72 -0.13
N GLN A 70 13.78 -3.88 1.15
CA GLN A 70 12.49 -4.47 1.53
C GLN A 70 11.32 -3.56 1.18
N LEU A 71 11.48 -2.24 1.36
CA LEU A 71 10.47 -1.24 1.03
C LEU A 71 10.16 -1.27 -0.47
N HIS A 72 11.16 -1.37 -1.33
CA HIS A 72 10.96 -1.44 -2.78
C HIS A 72 10.16 -2.68 -3.23
N ILE A 73 10.34 -3.84 -2.59
CA ILE A 73 9.50 -5.03 -2.85
C ILE A 73 8.04 -4.72 -2.51
N LEU A 74 7.82 -4.08 -1.36
CA LEU A 74 6.49 -3.74 -0.90
C LEU A 74 5.80 -2.72 -1.81
N LEU A 75 6.49 -1.65 -2.16
CA LEU A 75 6.01 -0.62 -3.06
C LEU A 75 5.70 -1.20 -4.45
N GLY A 76 6.51 -2.14 -4.94
CA GLY A 76 6.23 -2.87 -6.18
C GLY A 76 4.91 -3.68 -6.14
N ASN A 77 4.56 -4.26 -4.99
CA ASN A 77 3.27 -4.95 -4.82
C ASN A 77 2.08 -3.97 -4.77
N ILE A 78 2.28 -2.78 -4.18
CA ILE A 78 1.26 -1.71 -4.22
C ILE A 78 1.01 -1.26 -5.66
N ILE A 79 2.08 -1.04 -6.44
CA ILE A 79 1.98 -0.65 -7.85
C ILE A 79 1.25 -1.71 -8.69
N GLN A 80 1.48 -3.01 -8.45
CA GLN A 80 0.71 -4.05 -9.12
C GLN A 80 -0.81 -3.94 -8.83
N GLY A 81 -1.19 -3.57 -7.61
CA GLY A 81 -2.59 -3.29 -7.29
C GLY A 81 -3.13 -2.03 -7.98
N VAL A 82 -2.29 -1.00 -8.13
CA VAL A 82 -2.61 0.21 -8.91
C VAL A 82 -2.92 -0.15 -10.37
N GLU A 83 -2.10 -1.00 -10.99
CA GLU A 83 -2.35 -1.44 -12.37
C GLU A 83 -3.68 -2.16 -12.55
N VAL A 84 -4.11 -2.93 -11.53
CA VAL A 84 -5.41 -3.61 -11.54
C VAL A 84 -6.57 -2.63 -11.43
N ILE A 85 -6.52 -1.65 -10.50
CA ILE A 85 -7.61 -0.65 -10.38
C ILE A 85 -7.70 0.27 -11.60
N GLU A 86 -6.59 0.45 -12.32
CA GLU A 86 -6.57 1.18 -13.60
C GLU A 86 -7.03 0.33 -14.79
N GLY A 87 -7.39 -0.93 -14.58
CA GLY A 87 -7.86 -1.84 -15.63
C GLY A 87 -6.77 -2.27 -16.62
N LYS A 88 -5.49 -2.16 -16.23
CA LYS A 88 -4.34 -2.55 -17.09
C LYS A 88 -4.09 -4.06 -17.07
N VAL A 89 -4.60 -4.77 -16.07
CA VAL A 89 -4.43 -6.21 -15.92
C VAL A 89 -5.68 -6.94 -16.43
N SER A 90 -5.53 -7.66 -17.54
CA SER A 90 -6.64 -8.41 -18.15
C SER A 90 -7.07 -9.58 -17.27
N GLY A 91 -8.39 -9.69 -17.04
CA GLY A 91 -8.99 -10.79 -16.28
C GLY A 91 -9.06 -10.55 -14.77
N GLU A 92 -8.55 -9.43 -14.27
CA GLU A 92 -8.71 -9.03 -12.86
C GLU A 92 -9.76 -7.91 -12.74
N GLN A 93 -10.58 -7.98 -11.69
CA GLN A 93 -11.53 -6.93 -11.34
C GLN A 93 -10.84 -5.83 -10.51
N PRO A 94 -11.23 -4.54 -10.63
CA PRO A 94 -10.63 -3.46 -9.85
C PRO A 94 -10.60 -3.71 -8.34
N GLU A 95 -11.62 -4.35 -7.78
CA GLU A 95 -11.71 -4.71 -6.36
C GLU A 95 -10.55 -5.63 -5.93
N GLN A 96 -10.07 -6.51 -6.82
CA GLN A 96 -8.92 -7.36 -6.57
C GLN A 96 -7.63 -6.54 -6.43
N GLY A 97 -7.55 -5.39 -7.10
CA GLY A 97 -6.46 -4.44 -6.95
C GLY A 97 -6.37 -3.87 -5.54
N LEU A 98 -7.52 -3.49 -4.94
CA LEU A 98 -7.55 -3.03 -3.54
C LEU A 98 -7.15 -4.13 -2.57
N ILE A 99 -7.60 -5.36 -2.80
CA ILE A 99 -7.22 -6.50 -1.96
C ILE A 99 -5.70 -6.72 -2.02
N LYS A 100 -5.07 -6.66 -3.21
CA LYS A 100 -3.61 -6.75 -3.35
C LYS A 100 -2.88 -5.63 -2.59
N MET A 101 -3.38 -4.40 -2.68
CA MET A 101 -2.79 -3.26 -1.96
C MET A 101 -2.93 -3.44 -0.44
N ALA A 102 -4.10 -3.87 0.04
CA ALA A 102 -4.34 -4.17 1.45
C ALA A 102 -3.42 -5.29 1.97
N GLN A 103 -3.21 -6.35 1.17
CA GLN A 103 -2.24 -7.41 1.47
C GLN A 103 -0.81 -6.88 1.57
N ALA A 104 -0.39 -6.01 0.64
CA ALA A 104 0.92 -5.38 0.68
C ALA A 104 1.07 -4.52 1.95
N LEU A 105 0.06 -3.72 2.31
CA LEU A 105 0.03 -2.89 3.51
C LEU A 105 -0.01 -3.70 4.82
N ASN A 106 -0.64 -4.87 4.84
CA ASN A 106 -0.51 -5.83 5.96
C ASN A 106 0.91 -6.36 6.07
N GLY A 107 1.55 -6.60 4.93
CA GLY A 107 2.98 -6.87 4.84
C GLY A 107 3.80 -5.75 5.50
N TYR A 108 3.53 -4.48 5.17
CA TYR A 108 4.25 -3.36 5.78
C TYR A 108 4.19 -3.41 7.30
N GLY A 109 2.99 -3.56 7.87
CA GLY A 109 2.80 -3.69 9.32
C GLY A 109 3.50 -4.89 9.96
N SER A 110 3.79 -5.94 9.18
CA SER A 110 4.49 -7.14 9.65
C SER A 110 6.01 -6.98 9.63
N TYR A 111 6.56 -6.23 8.66
CA TYR A 111 8.00 -6.13 8.43
C TYR A 111 8.61 -4.80 8.88
N PHE A 112 7.84 -3.71 8.98
CA PHE A 112 8.31 -2.38 9.36
C PHE A 112 7.73 -1.95 10.71
N ASP A 113 8.55 -1.27 11.50
CA ASP A 113 8.16 -0.74 12.80
C ASP A 113 7.49 0.63 12.62
N HIS A 114 6.20 0.58 12.27
CA HIS A 114 5.30 1.71 12.32
C HIS A 114 4.38 1.55 13.54
N PRO A 115 4.55 2.38 14.58
CA PRO A 115 3.72 2.28 15.78
C PRO A 115 2.23 2.37 15.48
N HIS A 116 1.44 1.53 16.14
CA HIS A 116 -0.03 1.49 16.00
C HIS A 116 -0.55 1.13 14.61
N TRP A 117 0.26 0.49 13.77
CA TRP A 117 -0.21 0.03 12.47
C TRP A 117 -1.32 -1.02 12.59
N GLU A 118 -2.45 -0.75 11.95
CA GLU A 118 -3.61 -1.65 11.91
C GLU A 118 -3.62 -2.46 10.61
N SER A 119 -3.78 -3.77 10.73
CA SER A 119 -3.92 -4.63 9.56
C SER A 119 -5.35 -4.59 9.04
N PHE A 120 -5.50 -4.60 7.71
CA PHE A 120 -6.77 -4.78 7.02
C PHE A 120 -7.30 -6.19 7.24
N ASP A 121 -8.58 -6.30 7.58
CA ASP A 121 -9.32 -7.55 7.44
C ASP A 121 -9.71 -7.75 5.98
N ILE A 122 -9.02 -8.68 5.32
CA ILE A 122 -9.22 -9.05 3.92
C ILE A 122 -9.94 -10.39 3.77
N SER A 123 -10.51 -10.90 4.87
CA SER A 123 -11.32 -12.10 4.87
C SER A 123 -12.64 -11.80 4.15
N HIS A 124 -12.85 -12.42 3.00
CA HIS A 124 -14.11 -12.37 2.25
C HIS A 124 -14.75 -13.76 2.19
#